data_AF-A0AAX1J550-F1
#
_entry.id   AF-A0AAX1J550-F1
#
_cell.length_a   1.000
_cell.length_b   1.000
_cell.length_c   1.000
_cell.angle_alpha   90.00
_cell.angle_beta   90.00
_cell.angle_gamma   90.00
#
_symmetry.space_group_name_H-M   'P 1'
#
loop_
_entity.id
_entity.type
_entity.pdbx_description
1 polymer ?
#
loop_
_entity_poly.entity_id
_entity_poly.type
_entity_poly.pdbx_seq_one_letter_code
_entity_poly.pdbx_strand_id
1 'polypeptide(L)'
;MSTTLNSALTIGGFILSGAVFVFLIPWGLYMAGVSVADETQNQPPPRRSSSVIRVAALVIPPILLVAIYVVALAVAWLSSGVTFYYPLIALVVGFAAWYAAVLDLTAWYRRRR
;
A
#
# COMPACT_ATOMS: atom_id res chain seq x y z
N MET A 1 -6.89 0.05 31.18
CA MET A 1 -7.62 -0.70 30.13
C MET A 1 -7.50 -2.18 30.42
N SER A 2 -8.58 -2.97 30.31
CA SER A 2 -8.47 -4.43 30.52
C SER A 2 -7.75 -5.09 29.35
N THR A 3 -7.07 -6.22 29.61
CA THR A 3 -6.36 -6.99 28.58
C THR A 3 -7.30 -7.41 27.46
N THR A 4 -8.52 -7.85 27.81
CA THR A 4 -9.56 -8.24 26.84
C THR A 4 -9.97 -7.09 25.92
N LEU A 5 -10.17 -5.89 26.48
CA LEU A 5 -10.52 -4.70 25.71
C LEU A 5 -9.37 -4.29 24.78
N ASN A 6 -8.12 -4.35 25.25
CA ASN A 6 -6.94 -4.06 24.42
C ASN A 6 -6.82 -5.01 23.24
N SER A 7 -6.97 -6.32 23.46
CA SER A 7 -6.89 -7.32 22.40
C SER A 7 -8.03 -7.18 21.40
N ALA A 8 -9.28 -6.96 21.87
CA ALA A 8 -10.43 -6.75 21.00
C ALA A 8 -10.26 -5.52 20.10
N LEU A 9 -9.79 -4.40 20.65
CA LEU A 9 -9.50 -3.18 19.88
C LEU A 9 -8.34 -3.37 18.90
N THR A 10 -7.31 -4.12 19.28
CA THR A 10 -6.17 -4.41 18.40
C THR A 10 -6.62 -5.26 17.20
N ILE A 11 -7.37 -6.33 17.45
CA ILE A 11 -7.90 -7.21 16.40
C ILE A 11 -8.87 -6.44 15.50
N GLY A 12 -9.84 -5.72 16.09
CA GLY A 12 -10.79 -4.90 15.35
C GLY A 12 -10.10 -3.81 14.53
N GLY A 13 -9.06 -3.18 15.10
CA GLY A 13 -8.23 -2.19 14.41
C GLY A 13 -7.49 -2.76 13.22
N PHE A 14 -6.93 -3.97 13.32
CA PHE A 14 -6.35 -4.66 12.16
C PHE A 14 -7.44 -5.04 11.14
N ILE A 15 -8.59 -5.58 11.54
CA ILE A 15 -9.64 -5.90 10.56
C ILE A 15 -10.07 -4.65 9.78
N LEU A 16 -10.28 -3.54 10.47
CA LEU A 16 -10.70 -2.28 9.87
C LEU A 16 -9.61 -1.66 8.98
N SER A 17 -8.37 -1.56 9.47
CA SER A 17 -7.24 -1.00 8.69
C SER A 17 -6.89 -1.87 7.49
N GLY A 18 -6.96 -3.20 7.63
CA GLY A 18 -6.82 -4.16 6.53
C GLY A 18 -7.85 -3.92 5.43
N ALA A 19 -9.11 -3.64 5.78
CA ALA A 19 -10.14 -3.31 4.80
C ALA A 19 -9.82 -2.00 4.03
N VAL A 20 -9.33 -0.97 4.73
CA VAL A 20 -8.88 0.29 4.10
C VAL A 20 -7.73 0.02 3.13
N PHE A 21 -6.79 -0.83 3.53
CA PHE A 21 -5.66 -1.23 2.70
C PHE A 21 -6.06 -1.95 1.41
N VAL A 22 -7.03 -2.87 1.49
CA VAL A 22 -7.60 -3.52 0.30
C VAL A 22 -8.20 -2.50 -0.66
N PHE A 23 -8.81 -1.42 -0.14
CA PHE A 23 -9.39 -0.35 -0.96
C PHE A 23 -8.35 0.58 -1.60
N LEU A 24 -7.23 0.81 -0.91
CA LEU A 24 -6.13 1.64 -1.41
C LEU A 24 -5.46 1.04 -2.65
N ILE A 25 -5.41 -0.29 -2.77
CA ILE A 25 -4.76 -0.96 -3.91
C ILE A 25 -5.47 -0.60 -5.24
N PRO A 26 -6.78 -0.87 -5.45
CA PRO A 26 -7.49 -0.45 -6.67
C PRO A 26 -7.44 1.06 -6.91
N TRP A 27 -7.54 1.85 -5.84
CA TRP A 27 -7.49 3.30 -5.93
C TRP A 27 -6.16 3.82 -6.48
N GLY A 28 -5.03 3.21 -6.08
CA GLY A 28 -3.71 3.53 -6.62
C GLY A 28 -3.57 3.23 -8.09
N LEU A 29 -4.14 2.10 -8.52
CA LEU A 29 -4.12 1.71 -9.93
C LEU A 29 -4.92 2.69 -10.78
N TYR A 30 -6.08 3.11 -10.28
CA TYR A 30 -6.88 4.16 -10.91
C TYR A 30 -6.11 5.49 -11.00
N MET A 31 -5.54 5.96 -9.90
CA MET A 31 -4.78 7.23 -9.85
C MET A 31 -3.50 7.22 -10.68
N ALA A 32 -2.85 6.06 -10.83
CA ALA A 32 -1.67 5.90 -11.67
C ALA A 32 -1.98 5.96 -13.18
N GLY A 33 -3.25 6.17 -13.57
CA GLY A 33 -3.66 6.20 -14.97
C GLY A 33 -3.55 4.84 -15.66
N VAL A 34 -3.45 3.76 -14.87
CA VAL A 34 -3.46 2.38 -15.37
C VAL A 34 -4.92 2.01 -15.63
N SER A 35 -5.55 2.67 -16.60
CA SER A 35 -6.78 2.14 -17.18
C SER A 35 -6.35 1.01 -18.13
N VAL A 36 -6.68 -0.22 -17.77
CA VAL A 36 -6.43 -1.39 -18.62
C VAL A 36 -7.24 -1.29 -19.93
N ALA A 37 -8.21 -0.38 -19.99
CA ALA A 37 -9.16 -0.24 -21.09
C ALA A 37 -8.79 0.82 -22.15
N ASP A 38 -7.94 1.80 -21.87
CA ASP A 38 -7.88 3.02 -22.71
C ASP A 38 -6.49 3.30 -23.34
N GLU A 39 -5.45 2.55 -23.00
CA GLU A 39 -4.09 2.81 -23.52
C GLU A 39 -3.75 2.13 -24.86
N THR A 40 -4.64 1.31 -25.43
CA THR A 40 -4.32 0.48 -26.60
C THR A 40 -4.46 1.18 -27.95
N GLN A 41 -5.07 2.37 -28.05
CA GLN A 41 -5.37 2.92 -29.37
C GLN A 41 -4.37 3.93 -29.95
N ASN A 42 -3.50 4.58 -29.17
CA ASN A 42 -2.63 5.65 -29.73
C ASN A 42 -1.21 5.79 -29.15
N GLN A 43 -0.71 4.85 -28.33
CA GLN A 43 0.66 4.95 -27.82
C GLN A 43 1.68 4.25 -28.75
N PRO A 44 2.82 4.90 -29.09
CA PRO A 44 3.91 4.26 -29.82
C PRO A 44 4.41 3.01 -29.08
N PRO A 45 4.98 2.01 -29.78
CA PRO A 45 5.31 0.71 -29.19
C PRO A 45 6.14 0.89 -27.92
N PRO A 46 5.71 0.29 -26.78
CA PRO A 46 6.37 0.50 -25.50
C PRO A 46 7.82 0.00 -25.57
N ARG A 47 8.79 0.91 -25.34
CA ARG A 47 10.20 0.52 -25.10
C ARG A 47 10.24 -0.44 -23.91
N ARG A 48 11.10 -1.46 -23.92
CA ARG A 48 11.26 -2.43 -22.80
C ARG A 48 11.32 -1.77 -21.41
N SER A 49 11.89 -0.57 -21.30
CA SER A 49 11.94 0.21 -20.06
C SER A 49 10.56 0.67 -19.55
N SER A 50 9.59 0.98 -20.41
CA SER A 50 8.25 1.39 -19.98
C SER A 50 7.44 0.23 -19.41
N SER A 51 7.64 -0.99 -19.91
CA SER A 51 7.03 -2.20 -19.33
C SER A 51 7.52 -2.47 -17.91
N VAL A 52 8.82 -2.32 -17.64
CA VAL A 52 9.39 -2.49 -16.29
C VAL A 52 8.82 -1.44 -15.32
N ILE A 53 8.72 -0.18 -15.76
CA ILE A 53 8.16 0.91 -14.94
C ILE A 53 6.70 0.64 -14.58
N ARG A 54 5.89 0.16 -15.54
CA ARG A 54 4.48 -0.19 -15.29
C ARG A 54 4.32 -1.35 -14.32
N VAL A 55 5.10 -2.42 -14.50
CA VAL A 55 5.07 -3.57 -13.59
C VAL A 55 5.51 -3.15 -12.18
N ALA A 56 6.57 -2.35 -12.07
CA ALA A 56 7.03 -1.81 -10.79
C ALA A 56 5.96 -0.95 -10.11
N ALA A 57 5.25 -0.10 -10.86
CA ALA A 57 4.18 0.75 -10.34
C ALA A 57 2.97 -0.06 -9.83
N LEU A 58 2.68 -1.20 -10.46
CA LEU A 58 1.61 -2.10 -10.06
C LEU A 58 1.97 -2.91 -8.80
N VAL A 59 3.23 -3.32 -8.66
CA VAL A 59 3.65 -4.34 -7.69
C VAL A 59 4.29 -3.74 -6.43
N ILE A 60 5.09 -2.67 -6.54
CA ILE A 60 5.84 -2.13 -5.39
C ILE A 60 4.90 -1.54 -4.31
N PRO A 61 3.93 -0.66 -4.63
CA PRO A 61 3.05 -0.08 -3.61
C PRO A 61 2.28 -1.11 -2.78
N PRO A 62 1.62 -2.15 -3.35
CA PRO A 62 0.94 -3.17 -2.55
C PRO A 62 1.91 -4.02 -1.73
N ILE A 63 3.10 -4.36 -2.24
CA ILE A 63 4.10 -5.12 -1.48
C ILE A 63 4.55 -4.33 -0.23
N LEU A 64 4.89 -3.05 -0.38
CA LEU A 64 5.29 -2.21 0.75
C LEU A 64 4.21 -2.14 1.82
N LEU A 65 2.97 -1.96 1.39
CA LEU A 65 1.81 -1.85 2.24
C LEU A 65 1.58 -3.16 3.02
N VAL A 66 1.63 -4.32 2.35
CA VAL A 66 1.54 -5.64 3.00
C VAL A 66 2.71 -5.87 3.97
N ALA A 67 3.94 -5.51 3.58
CA ALA A 67 5.11 -5.68 4.42
C ALA A 67 5.01 -4.87 5.73
N ILE A 68 4.63 -3.59 5.65
CA ILE A 68 4.41 -2.73 6.82
C ILE A 68 3.33 -3.33 7.72
N TYR A 69 2.28 -3.88 7.11
CA TYR A 69 1.17 -4.48 7.83
C TYR A 69 1.57 -5.73 8.61
N VAL A 70 2.31 -6.64 7.97
CA VAL A 70 2.84 -7.86 8.60
C VAL A 70 3.80 -7.51 9.73
N VAL A 71 4.68 -6.52 9.52
CA VAL A 71 5.59 -6.04 10.57
C VAL A 71 4.81 -5.50 11.76
N ALA A 72 3.81 -4.65 11.53
CA ALA A 72 3.00 -4.12 12.63
C ALA A 72 2.25 -5.21 13.40
N LEU A 73 1.74 -6.24 12.71
CA LEU A 73 1.10 -7.39 13.34
C LEU A 73 2.09 -8.17 14.20
N ALA A 74 3.29 -8.44 13.67
CA ALA A 74 4.34 -9.13 14.41
C ALA A 74 4.77 -8.36 15.67
N VAL A 75 4.94 -7.04 15.56
CA VAL A 75 5.29 -6.19 16.71
C VAL A 75 4.16 -6.15 17.74
N ALA A 76 2.90 -6.06 17.30
CA ALA A 76 1.75 -6.13 18.19
C ALA A 76 1.66 -7.47 18.94
N TRP A 77 2.03 -8.58 18.29
CA TRP A 77 2.05 -9.91 18.90
C TRP A 77 3.19 -10.09 19.92
N LEU A 78 4.34 -9.47 19.68
CA LEU A 78 5.50 -9.56 20.58
C LEU A 78 5.41 -8.58 21.76
N SER A 79 4.54 -7.58 21.66
CA SER A 79 4.33 -6.56 22.70
C SER A 79 3.54 -7.12 23.89
N SER A 80 4.12 -7.03 25.09
CA SER A 80 3.43 -7.30 26.36
C SER A 80 2.58 -6.12 26.88
N GLY A 81 2.65 -4.96 26.22
CA GLY A 81 1.99 -3.73 26.61
C GLY A 81 0.66 -3.47 25.91
N VAL A 82 0.26 -2.20 25.92
CA VAL A 82 -0.90 -1.72 25.17
C VAL A 82 -0.61 -1.80 23.67
N THR A 83 -1.52 -2.37 22.88
CA THR A 83 -1.30 -2.69 21.46
C THR A 83 -2.33 -2.09 20.50
N PHE A 84 -3.41 -1.49 21.01
CA PHE A 84 -4.51 -1.01 20.16
C PHE A 84 -4.10 0.07 19.14
N TYR A 85 -2.97 0.75 19.35
CA TYR A 85 -2.48 1.80 18.45
C TYR A 85 -1.63 1.25 17.27
N TYR A 86 -1.14 0.02 17.33
CA TYR A 86 -0.34 -0.57 16.24
C TYR A 86 -1.07 -0.56 14.88
N PRO A 87 -2.36 -0.93 14.78
CA PRO A 87 -3.08 -0.86 13.51
C PRO A 87 -3.19 0.55 12.95
N LEU A 88 -3.33 1.57 13.80
CA LEU A 88 -3.41 2.97 13.37
C LEU A 88 -2.06 3.46 12.84
N ILE A 89 -0.97 3.15 13.55
CA ILE A 89 0.38 3.46 13.09
C ILE A 89 0.66 2.74 11.76
N ALA A 90 0.33 1.45 11.67
CA ALA A 90 0.46 0.67 10.45
C ALA A 90 -0.28 1.33 9.30
N LEU A 91 -1.51 1.78 9.52
CA LEU A 91 -2.34 2.46 8.52
C LEU A 91 -1.68 3.74 8.01
N VAL A 92 -1.24 4.62 8.91
CA VAL A 92 -0.62 5.90 8.54
C VAL A 92 0.71 5.67 7.80
N VAL A 93 1.57 4.81 8.33
CA VAL A 93 2.89 4.51 7.75
C VAL A 93 2.73 3.78 6.42
N GLY A 94 1.80 2.82 6.35
CA GLY A 94 1.48 2.08 5.13
C GLY A 94 0.96 2.98 4.02
N PHE A 95 0.04 3.90 4.35
CA PHE A 95 -0.45 4.90 3.40
C PHE A 95 0.66 5.84 2.92
N ALA A 96 1.49 6.35 3.83
CA ALA A 96 2.59 7.23 3.49
C ALA A 96 3.62 6.54 2.57
N ALA A 97 4.01 5.31 2.88
CA ALA A 97 4.94 4.54 2.07
C ALA A 97 4.36 4.20 0.69
N TRP A 98 3.09 3.82 0.64
CA TRP A 98 2.36 3.57 -0.60
C TRP A 98 2.31 4.83 -1.47
N TYR A 99 1.95 5.98 -0.89
CA TYR A 99 1.84 7.25 -1.62
C TYR A 99 3.20 7.73 -2.12
N ALA A 100 4.23 7.63 -1.29
CA ALA A 100 5.61 7.94 -1.67
C ALA A 100 6.10 7.05 -2.83
N ALA A 101 5.79 5.76 -2.80
CA ALA A 101 6.12 4.83 -3.88
C ALA A 101 5.45 5.25 -5.20
N VAL A 102 4.14 5.57 -5.17
CA VAL A 102 3.40 6.06 -6.35
C VAL A 102 4.02 7.34 -6.91
N LEU A 103 4.35 8.32 -6.05
CA LEU A 103 4.98 9.56 -6.48
C LEU A 103 6.36 9.35 -7.10
N ASP A 104 7.21 8.53 -6.47
CA ASP A 104 8.57 8.29 -6.97
C ASP A 104 8.57 7.51 -8.29
N LEU A 105 7.68 6.51 -8.42
CA LEU A 105 7.44 5.79 -9.68
C LEU A 105 6.94 6.72 -10.79
N THR A 106 6.02 7.64 -10.47
CA THR A 106 5.50 8.63 -11.42
C THR A 106 6.59 9.62 -11.86
N ALA A 107 7.45 10.05 -10.93
CA ALA A 107 8.59 10.91 -11.22
C ALA A 107 9.67 10.19 -12.05
N TRP A 108 9.92 8.91 -11.77
CA TRP A 108 10.82 8.07 -12.55
C TRP A 108 10.30 7.85 -13.98
N TYR A 109 9.00 7.61 -14.14
CA TYR A 109 8.37 7.52 -15.46
C TYR A 109 8.52 8.82 -16.27
N ARG A 110 8.20 9.97 -15.66
CA ARG A 110 8.34 11.29 -16.31
C ARG A 110 9.78 11.62 -16.73
N ARG A 111 10.78 11.22 -15.95
CA ARG A 111 12.20 11.45 -16.27
C ARG A 111 12.71 10.59 -17.43
N ARG A 112 12.03 9.49 -17.76
CA ARG A 112 12.44 8.53 -18.81
C ARG A 112 11.60 8.60 -20.09
N ARG A 113 10.59 9.45 -20.12
CA ARG A 113 9.77 9.75 -21.30
C ARG A 113 10.37 10.95 -22.03
#